data_AF-A0A847BLN8-F1
#
_entry.id   AF-A0A847BLN8-F1
#
_cell.length_a   1.000
_cell.length_b   1.000
_cell.length_c   1.000
_cell.angle_alpha   90.00
_cell.angle_beta   90.00
_cell.angle_gamma   90.00
#
_symmetry.space_group_name_H-M   'P 1'
#
loop_
_entity.id
_entity.type
_entity.pdbx_description
1 polymer ?
#
loop_
_entity_poly.entity_id
_entity_poly.type
_entity_poly.pdbx_seq_one_letter_code
_entity_poly.pdbx_strand_id
1 'polypeptide(L)'
;MIDTQEIRIRANCEKQMLEFVLRDFSQQQDDVIPILTGPTASGKSSLALQWCELGNRDLISADSMQIYRGFDIGTAKATVAEQESISHHLIDIKNADEQYSVAQFVDDASNILHQGKTEGNKFLICGGTGQYISALV
;
A
#
# COMPACT_ATOMS: atom_id res chain seq x y z
N MET A 1 13.29 8.59 -26.38
CA MET A 1 12.45 7.42 -26.68
C MET A 1 12.93 6.30 -25.78
N ILE A 2 12.09 5.81 -24.87
CA ILE A 2 12.43 4.68 -24.01
C ILE A 2 12.43 3.42 -24.88
N ASP A 3 13.46 2.60 -24.80
CA ASP A 3 13.63 1.40 -25.62
C ASP A 3 12.52 0.37 -25.28
N THR A 4 11.83 -0.14 -26.30
CA THR A 4 10.78 -1.16 -26.17
C THR A 4 11.28 -2.43 -25.46
N GLN A 5 12.59 -2.73 -25.55
CA GLN A 5 13.20 -3.80 -24.75
C GLN A 5 13.25 -3.47 -23.25
N GLU A 6 13.58 -2.24 -22.88
CA GLU A 6 13.71 -1.83 -21.49
C GLU A 6 12.35 -1.84 -20.77
N ILE A 7 11.29 -1.42 -21.46
CA ILE A 7 9.91 -1.49 -20.98
C ILE A 7 9.50 -2.96 -20.73
N ARG A 8 9.85 -3.86 -21.66
CA ARG A 8 9.57 -5.30 -21.52
C ARG A 8 10.31 -5.93 -20.35
N ILE A 9 11.57 -5.56 -20.12
CA ILE A 9 12.36 -6.09 -19.00
C ILE A 9 11.74 -5.66 -17.66
N ARG A 10 11.34 -4.38 -17.54
CA ARG A 10 10.69 -3.86 -16.32
C ARG A 10 9.38 -4.59 -16.02
N ALA A 11 8.49 -4.70 -17.00
CA ALA A 11 7.21 -5.40 -16.84
C ALA A 11 7.40 -6.89 -16.47
N ASN A 12 8.43 -7.55 -17.03
CA ASN A 12 8.72 -8.94 -16.71
C ASN A 12 9.28 -9.10 -15.28
N CYS A 13 10.09 -8.14 -14.82
CA CYS A 13 10.62 -8.11 -13.46
C CYS A 13 9.52 -7.91 -12.40
N GLU A 14 8.60 -6.97 -12.64
CA GLU A 14 7.43 -6.75 -11.76
C GLU A 14 6.56 -8.00 -11.66
N LYS A 15 6.28 -8.66 -12.79
CA LYS A 15 5.52 -9.90 -12.83
C LYS A 15 6.21 -11.02 -12.03
N GLN A 16 7.51 -11.21 -12.23
CA GLN A 16 8.27 -12.22 -11.48
C GLN A 16 8.31 -11.94 -9.98
N MET A 17 8.43 -10.67 -9.60
CA MET A 17 8.40 -10.26 -8.20
C MET A 17 7.04 -10.51 -7.57
N LEU A 18 5.95 -10.21 -8.29
CA LEU A 18 4.59 -10.49 -7.85
C LEU A 18 4.32 -12.00 -7.71
N GLU A 19 4.75 -12.81 -8.67
CA GLU A 19 4.65 -14.28 -8.59
C GLU A 19 5.43 -14.83 -7.39
N PHE A 20 6.62 -14.32 -7.13
CA PHE A 20 7.42 -14.68 -5.96
C PHE A 20 6.68 -14.34 -4.65
N VAL A 21 6.18 -13.11 -4.53
CA VAL A 21 5.45 -12.63 -3.36
C VAL A 21 4.19 -13.45 -3.11
N LEU A 22 3.36 -13.65 -4.14
CA LEU A 22 2.12 -14.42 -4.01
C LEU A 22 2.39 -15.87 -3.59
N ARG A 23 3.44 -16.49 -4.13
CA ARG A 23 3.84 -17.84 -3.75
C ARG A 23 4.26 -17.91 -2.29
N ASP A 24 5.09 -17.00 -1.83
CA ASP A 24 5.63 -17.01 -0.46
C ASP A 24 4.52 -16.77 0.57
N PHE A 25 3.62 -15.82 0.29
CA PHE A 25 2.50 -15.52 1.16
C PHE A 25 1.33 -16.51 1.06
N SER A 26 1.27 -17.36 0.02
CA SER A 26 0.31 -18.47 -0.05
C SER A 26 0.59 -19.57 0.98
N GLN A 27 1.81 -19.64 1.52
CA GLN A 27 2.24 -20.64 2.50
C GLN A 27 2.26 -20.13 3.94
N GLN A 28 1.95 -18.85 4.15
CA GLN A 28 1.93 -18.20 5.46
C GLN A 28 0.55 -18.34 6.13
N GLN A 29 0.52 -18.22 7.45
CA GLN A 29 -0.71 -18.24 8.24
C GLN A 29 -1.55 -16.98 7.93
N ASP A 30 -2.88 -17.09 7.90
CA ASP A 30 -3.79 -15.98 7.55
C ASP A 30 -3.68 -14.75 8.47
N ASP A 31 -3.08 -14.91 9.66
CA ASP A 31 -2.88 -13.83 10.63
C ASP A 31 -1.70 -12.88 10.31
N VAL A 32 -0.89 -13.17 9.27
CA VAL A 32 0.27 -12.34 8.91
C VAL A 32 -0.15 -11.16 8.03
N ILE A 33 0.19 -9.95 8.48
CA ILE A 33 -0.03 -8.70 7.72
C ILE A 33 1.29 -8.30 7.04
N PRO A 34 1.41 -8.44 5.70
CA PRO A 34 2.60 -7.99 4.98
C PRO A 34 2.76 -6.47 5.01
N ILE A 35 4.02 -6.03 5.04
CA ILE A 35 4.41 -4.62 4.89
C ILE A 35 5.31 -4.49 3.66
N LEU A 36 4.86 -3.73 2.66
CA LEU A 36 5.65 -3.37 1.48
C LEU A 36 6.23 -1.97 1.67
N THR A 37 7.53 -1.91 1.93
CA THR A 37 8.27 -0.66 2.11
C THR A 37 9.41 -0.53 1.10
N GLY A 38 9.91 0.70 0.94
CA GLY A 38 10.99 1.01 0.01
C GLY A 38 11.08 2.51 -0.27
N PRO A 39 12.10 2.95 -1.02
CA PRO A 39 12.27 4.36 -1.34
C PRO A 39 11.14 4.90 -2.22
N THR A 40 10.98 6.22 -2.26
CA THR A 40 10.09 6.88 -3.22
C THR A 40 10.49 6.53 -4.65
N ALA A 41 9.49 6.39 -5.54
CA ALA A 41 9.67 6.00 -6.95
C ALA A 41 10.25 4.59 -7.23
N SER A 42 10.29 3.68 -6.25
CA SER A 42 10.71 2.29 -6.47
C SER A 42 9.64 1.33 -7.02
N GLY A 43 8.48 1.85 -7.46
CA GLY A 43 7.38 1.03 -8.02
C GLY A 43 6.46 0.36 -6.99
N LYS A 44 6.61 0.67 -5.68
CA LYS A 44 5.84 0.07 -4.57
C LYS A 44 4.33 0.10 -4.80
N SER A 45 3.79 1.26 -5.17
CA SER A 45 2.34 1.47 -5.28
C SER A 45 1.73 0.57 -6.36
N SER A 46 2.38 0.47 -7.53
CA SER A 46 1.95 -0.43 -8.61
C SER A 46 1.95 -1.90 -8.16
N LEU A 47 3.03 -2.34 -7.50
CA LEU A 47 3.11 -3.71 -6.97
C LEU A 47 2.08 -3.97 -5.88
N ALA A 48 1.84 -3.00 -4.99
CA ALA A 48 0.87 -3.09 -3.92
C ALA A 48 -0.56 -3.26 -4.45
N LEU A 49 -0.94 -2.46 -5.45
CA LEU A 49 -2.24 -2.53 -6.11
C LEU A 49 -2.47 -3.93 -6.71
N GLN A 50 -1.52 -4.41 -7.52
CA GLN A 50 -1.62 -5.74 -8.14
C GLN A 50 -1.66 -6.87 -7.11
N TRP A 51 -0.89 -6.76 -6.01
CA TRP A 51 -0.91 -7.76 -4.95
C TRP A 51 -2.24 -7.76 -4.20
N CYS A 52 -2.81 -6.59 -3.92
CA CYS A 52 -4.12 -6.50 -3.27
C CYS A 52 -5.23 -7.06 -4.15
N GLU A 53 -5.24 -6.73 -5.43
CA GLU A 53 -6.24 -7.20 -6.39
C GLU A 53 -6.21 -8.74 -6.51
N LEU A 54 -5.02 -9.33 -6.73
CA LEU A 54 -4.88 -10.78 -6.85
C LEU A 54 -5.04 -11.54 -5.52
N GLY A 55 -4.71 -10.88 -4.41
CA GLY A 55 -4.75 -11.46 -3.07
C GLY A 55 -6.05 -11.25 -2.32
N ASN A 56 -7.01 -10.51 -2.91
CA ASN A 56 -8.21 -10.01 -2.25
C ASN A 56 -7.88 -9.35 -0.90
N ARG A 57 -6.97 -8.37 -0.94
CA ARG A 57 -6.50 -7.63 0.24
C ARG A 57 -6.90 -6.17 0.17
N ASP A 58 -7.14 -5.60 1.33
CA ASP A 58 -7.28 -4.17 1.53
C ASP A 58 -5.89 -3.52 1.69
N LEU A 59 -5.70 -2.34 1.10
CA LEU A 59 -4.46 -1.59 1.19
C LEU A 59 -4.54 -0.53 2.29
N ILE A 60 -3.63 -0.56 3.26
CA ILE A 60 -3.44 0.50 4.25
C ILE A 60 -2.21 1.33 3.85
N SER A 61 -2.41 2.62 3.54
CA SER A 61 -1.31 3.51 3.20
C SER A 61 -0.51 3.92 4.44
N ALA A 62 0.80 3.66 4.41
CA ALA A 62 1.79 4.14 5.38
C ALA A 62 2.66 5.28 4.78
N ASP A 63 2.01 6.20 4.06
CA ASP A 63 2.63 7.39 3.46
C ASP A 63 2.05 8.66 4.09
N SER A 64 2.90 9.47 4.73
CA SER A 64 2.47 10.65 5.46
C SER A 64 1.94 11.78 4.57
N MET A 65 2.17 11.71 3.26
CA MET A 65 1.70 12.72 2.31
C MET A 65 0.42 12.29 1.58
N GLN A 66 0.20 10.99 1.36
CA GLN A 66 -1.01 10.48 0.70
C GLN A 66 -2.29 10.61 1.57
N ILE A 67 -2.12 10.83 2.87
CA ILE A 67 -3.20 11.10 3.82
C ILE A 67 -4.00 12.38 3.47
N TYR A 68 -3.37 13.34 2.77
CA TYR A 68 -3.97 14.63 2.49
C TYR A 68 -4.75 14.69 1.16
N ARG A 69 -5.93 15.31 1.23
CA ARG A 69 -6.82 15.57 0.10
C ARG A 69 -6.21 16.53 -0.91
N GLY A 70 -6.33 16.17 -2.19
CA GLY A 70 -5.85 16.96 -3.32
C GLY A 70 -4.34 16.94 -3.54
N PHE A 71 -3.59 16.17 -2.74
CA PHE A 71 -2.14 16.02 -2.85
C PHE A 71 -1.83 14.81 -3.73
N ASP A 72 -2.29 14.80 -4.97
CA ASP A 72 -2.31 13.55 -5.77
C ASP A 72 -1.01 13.37 -6.59
N ILE A 73 -0.63 14.38 -7.36
CA ILE A 73 0.51 14.32 -8.30
C ILE A 73 1.85 14.16 -7.56
N GLY A 74 2.09 15.02 -6.55
CA GLY A 74 3.37 15.06 -5.84
C GLY A 74 3.61 13.85 -4.93
N THR A 75 2.57 13.08 -4.62
CA THR A 75 2.64 11.92 -3.71
C THR A 75 2.52 10.59 -4.44
N ALA A 76 2.38 10.64 -5.77
CA ALA A 76 2.11 9.47 -6.60
C ALA A 76 0.96 8.62 -6.04
N LYS A 77 -0.13 9.29 -5.63
CA LYS A 77 -1.35 8.63 -5.16
C LYS A 77 -1.96 7.81 -6.29
N ALA A 78 -2.54 6.66 -5.94
CA ALA A 78 -3.30 5.85 -6.88
C ALA A 78 -4.40 6.70 -7.54
N THR A 79 -4.60 6.51 -8.84
CA THR A 79 -5.69 7.16 -9.57
C THR A 79 -7.05 6.72 -9.03
N VAL A 80 -8.11 7.49 -9.31
CA VAL A 80 -9.46 7.11 -8.87
C VAL A 80 -9.85 5.70 -9.33
N ALA A 81 -9.53 5.35 -10.58
CA ALA A 81 -9.82 4.02 -11.11
C ALA A 81 -9.05 2.90 -10.39
N GLU A 82 -7.80 3.14 -9.98
CA GLU A 82 -7.02 2.21 -9.17
C GLU A 82 -7.52 2.16 -7.72
N GLN A 83 -8.02 3.27 -7.19
CA GLN A 83 -8.64 3.30 -5.86
C GLN A 83 -10.00 2.60 -5.82
N GLU A 84 -10.71 2.54 -6.94
CA GLU A 84 -11.97 1.82 -7.07
C GLU A 84 -11.78 0.31 -7.26
N SER A 85 -10.59 -0.15 -7.68
CA SER A 85 -10.35 -1.58 -7.93
C SER A 85 -10.08 -2.39 -6.66
N ILE A 86 -9.63 -1.74 -5.58
CA ILE A 86 -9.42 -2.35 -4.26
C ILE A 86 -9.77 -1.37 -3.14
N SER A 87 -10.10 -1.86 -1.95
CA SER A 87 -10.28 -1.00 -0.78
C SER A 87 -8.96 -0.32 -0.38
N HIS A 88 -8.99 1.00 -0.27
CA HIS A 88 -7.88 1.81 0.22
C HIS A 88 -8.22 2.46 1.55
N HIS A 89 -7.29 2.37 2.50
CA HIS A 89 -7.38 2.99 3.81
C HIS A 89 -6.26 4.01 4.01
N LEU A 90 -6.56 5.04 4.81
CA LEU A 90 -5.63 6.12 5.18
C LEU A 90 -5.09 6.91 3.97
N ILE A 91 -5.90 7.06 2.94
CA ILE A 91 -5.69 7.97 1.82
C ILE A 91 -6.83 9.00 1.83
N ASP A 92 -6.53 10.26 1.58
CA ASP A 92 -7.55 11.32 1.48
C ASP A 92 -8.43 11.46 2.74
N ILE A 93 -7.87 11.19 3.92
CA ILE A 93 -8.58 11.26 5.20
C ILE A 93 -8.48 12.64 5.87
N LYS A 94 -7.48 13.46 5.49
CA LYS A 94 -7.24 14.80 6.06
C LYS A 94 -7.21 15.90 5.02
N ASN A 95 -7.64 17.09 5.39
CA ASN A 95 -7.43 18.32 4.63
C ASN A 95 -6.01 18.86 4.86
N ALA A 96 -5.52 19.68 3.92
CA ALA A 96 -4.15 20.18 3.93
C ALA A 96 -3.80 21.08 5.15
N ASP A 97 -4.81 21.63 5.81
CA ASP A 97 -4.69 22.46 7.00
C ASP A 97 -4.78 21.67 8.32
N GLU A 98 -5.09 20.37 8.25
CA GLU A 98 -5.15 19.50 9.42
C GLU A 98 -3.79 18.89 9.72
N GLN A 99 -3.52 18.65 11.01
CA GLN A 99 -2.34 17.91 11.44
C GLN A 99 -2.65 16.42 11.53
N TYR A 100 -1.66 15.59 11.19
CA TYR A 100 -1.72 14.15 11.37
C TYR A 100 -0.40 13.61 11.91
N SER A 101 -0.47 12.95 13.07
CA SER A 101 0.69 12.47 13.82
C SER A 101 0.91 10.96 13.66
N VAL A 102 2.10 10.49 14.03
CA VAL A 102 2.43 9.06 14.08
C VAL A 102 1.51 8.31 15.05
N ALA A 103 1.13 8.92 16.17
CA ALA A 103 0.21 8.31 17.12
C ALA A 103 -1.18 8.09 16.50
N GLN A 104 -1.70 9.09 15.78
CA GLN A 104 -2.97 8.95 15.04
C GLN A 104 -2.87 7.87 13.97
N PHE A 105 -1.75 7.77 13.25
CA PHE A 105 -1.53 6.68 12.31
C PHE A 105 -1.64 5.31 12.98
N VAL A 106 -0.97 5.11 14.13
CA VAL A 106 -1.01 3.84 14.85
C VAL A 106 -2.43 3.52 15.32
N ASP A 107 -3.14 4.50 15.88
CA ASP A 107 -4.52 4.32 16.35
C ASP A 107 -5.45 3.95 15.19
N ASP A 108 -5.42 4.72 14.10
CA ASP A 108 -6.30 4.52 12.95
C ASP A 108 -6.00 3.18 12.25
N ALA A 109 -4.72 2.88 11.99
CA ALA A 109 -4.31 1.62 11.37
C ALA A 109 -4.67 0.41 12.25
N SER A 110 -4.44 0.48 13.56
CA SER A 110 -4.80 -0.59 14.49
C SER A 110 -6.30 -0.83 14.53
N ASN A 111 -7.10 0.25 14.52
CA ASN A 111 -8.55 0.15 14.48
C ASN A 111 -9.05 -0.54 13.21
N ILE A 112 -8.52 -0.18 12.04
CA ILE A 112 -8.84 -0.82 10.75
C ILE A 112 -8.50 -2.31 10.79
N LEU A 113 -7.29 -2.64 11.23
CA LEU A 113 -6.83 -4.03 11.32
C LEU A 113 -7.68 -4.86 12.28
N HIS A 114 -8.03 -4.30 13.45
CA HIS A 114 -8.87 -4.98 14.42
C HIS A 114 -10.28 -5.23 13.89
N GLN A 115 -10.92 -4.23 13.28
CA GLN A 115 -12.25 -4.36 12.71
C GLN A 115 -12.24 -5.39 11.57
N GLY A 116 -11.34 -5.25 10.60
CA GLY A 116 -11.29 -6.18 9.47
C GLY A 116 -10.87 -7.59 9.87
N LYS A 117 -10.06 -7.77 10.92
CA LYS A 117 -9.75 -9.12 11.44
C LYS A 117 -11.01 -9.84 11.91
N THR A 118 -11.98 -9.13 12.51
CA THR A 118 -13.25 -9.76 12.92
C THR A 118 -14.12 -10.16 11.73
N GLU A 119 -13.93 -9.52 10.58
CA GLU A 119 -14.65 -9.79 9.33
C GLU A 119 -13.94 -10.81 8.42
N GLY A 120 -12.70 -11.18 8.75
CA GLY A 120 -11.87 -12.09 7.94
C GLY A 120 -11.13 -11.39 6.79
N ASN A 121 -11.02 -10.06 6.82
CA ASN A 121 -10.36 -9.28 5.78
C ASN A 121 -8.84 -9.50 5.82
N LYS A 122 -8.22 -9.53 4.63
CA LYS A 122 -6.77 -9.60 4.47
C LYS A 122 -6.24 -8.21 4.18
N PHE A 123 -5.08 -7.88 4.74
CA PHE A 123 -4.49 -6.55 4.58
C PHE A 123 -3.11 -6.61 3.92
N LEU A 124 -2.73 -5.50 3.30
CA LEU A 124 -1.37 -5.13 2.94
C LEU A 124 -1.11 -3.71 3.43
N ILE A 125 -0.03 -3.49 4.15
CA ILE A 125 0.44 -2.13 4.48
C ILE A 125 1.48 -1.74 3.44
N CYS A 126 1.32 -0.58 2.79
CA CYS A 126 2.31 -0.09 1.82
C CYS A 126 2.67 1.36 2.08
N GLY A 127 3.97 1.67 2.12
CA GLY A 127 4.42 3.05 2.28
C GLY A 127 5.91 3.20 2.55
N GLY A 128 6.38 4.45 2.45
CA GLY A 128 7.78 4.82 2.69
C GLY A 128 8.05 5.51 4.02
N THR A 129 7.02 5.80 4.83
CA THR A 129 7.20 6.58 6.06
C THR A 129 7.74 5.68 7.17
N GLY A 130 9.07 5.66 7.34
CA GLY A 130 9.73 4.79 8.31
C GLY A 130 9.22 4.95 9.74
N GLN A 131 8.84 6.17 10.15
CA GLN A 131 8.26 6.40 11.48
C GLN A 131 6.89 5.74 11.67
N TYR A 132 6.05 5.69 10.63
CA TYR A 132 4.75 5.03 10.70
C TYR A 132 4.92 3.53 10.85
N ILE A 133 5.76 2.94 9.99
CA ILE A 133 6.04 1.50 10.01
C ILE A 133 6.68 1.11 11.36
N SER A 134 7.68 1.86 11.81
CA SER A 134 8.39 1.56 13.06
C SER A 134 7.53 1.74 14.31
N ALA A 135 6.48 2.55 14.27
CA ALA A 135 5.59 2.75 15.42
C ALA A 135 4.45 1.71 15.47
N LEU A 136 4.13 1.10 14.33
CA LEU A 136 3.06 0.11 14.19
C LEU A 136 3.52 -1.33 14.47
N VAL A 137 4.81 -1.61 14.27
CA VAL A 137 5.45 -2.94 14.49
C VAL A 137 6.15 -2.96 15.84
#